data_AF-A0A382TL92-F1
#
_entry.id   AF-A0A382TL92-F1
#
_cell.length_a   1.000
_cell.length_b   1.000
_cell.length_c   1.000
_cell.angle_alpha   90.00
_cell.angle_beta   90.00
_cell.angle_gamma   90.00
#
_symmetry.space_group_name_H-M   'P 1'
#
loop_
_entity.id
_entity.type
_entity.pdbx_description
1 polymer ?
#
loop_
_entity_poly.entity_id
_entity_poly.type
_entity_poly.pdbx_seq_one_letter_code
_entity_poly.pdbx_strand_id
1 'polypeptide(L)'
;MRYRALSQLLVATLVALLWLPFGPTLAAAQETLEIYLVDVEGGGATLFVSPESETLLIDTGNGGEAAARDAGRIRAAMRDAGVTEIDHLITTHWHGDHYGAMVELASQVPIHDYIDHGGYVESNQGVIDFLEGAYRELYEAAEHTIVEPGDWLRLGGVDITIMASAKEVLNRPVLGGGQRNPYCGDFIQQSEDNGENAQSVG
;
A
#
# COMPACT_ATOMS: atom_id res chain seq x y z
N MET A 1 -51.66 -49.84 5.52
CA MET A 1 -51.38 -48.92 4.39
C MET A 1 -51.42 -47.45 4.84
N ARG A 2 -50.42 -46.89 5.55
CA ARG A 2 -50.43 -45.44 5.91
C ARG A 2 -49.06 -44.74 6.14
N TYR A 3 -47.92 -45.32 5.73
CA TYR A 3 -46.60 -44.72 6.04
C TYR A 3 -45.65 -44.51 4.86
N ARG A 4 -46.07 -44.71 3.60
CA ARG A 4 -45.17 -44.63 2.44
C ARG A 4 -45.20 -43.30 1.66
N ALA A 5 -46.08 -42.35 2.03
CA ALA A 5 -46.28 -41.13 1.24
C ALA A 5 -45.53 -39.89 1.77
N LEU A 6 -45.05 -39.89 3.02
CA LEU A 6 -44.37 -38.73 3.61
C LEU A 6 -42.85 -38.68 3.33
N SER A 7 -42.23 -39.78 2.92
CA SER A 7 -40.79 -39.84 2.67
C SER A 7 -40.37 -39.30 1.30
N GLN A 8 -41.28 -39.17 0.34
CA GLN A 8 -40.95 -38.69 -1.01
C GLN A 8 -41.00 -37.16 -1.14
N LEU A 9 -41.75 -36.47 -0.27
CA LEU A 9 -41.81 -34.99 -0.28
C LEU A 9 -40.63 -34.32 0.42
N LEU A 10 -39.95 -35.00 1.35
CA LEU A 10 -38.76 -34.46 2.04
C LEU A 10 -37.47 -34.57 1.22
N VAL A 11 -37.40 -35.50 0.28
CA VAL A 11 -36.21 -35.69 -0.57
C VAL A 11 -36.20 -34.70 -1.75
N ALA A 12 -37.36 -34.26 -2.23
CA ALA A 12 -37.45 -33.34 -3.36
C ALA A 12 -37.01 -31.90 -3.00
N THR A 13 -37.18 -31.47 -1.75
CA THR A 13 -36.77 -30.12 -1.29
C THR A 13 -35.29 -30.03 -0.95
N LEU A 14 -34.63 -31.14 -0.63
CA LEU A 14 -33.19 -31.19 -0.31
C LEU A 14 -32.30 -31.22 -1.56
N VAL A 15 -32.81 -31.69 -2.70
CA VAL A 15 -32.06 -31.71 -3.97
C VAL A 15 -32.12 -30.35 -4.70
N ALA A 16 -33.15 -29.54 -4.45
CA ALA A 16 -33.29 -28.20 -5.05
C ALA A 16 -32.35 -27.13 -4.44
N LEU A 17 -31.78 -27.37 -3.26
CA LEU A 17 -30.80 -26.48 -2.61
C LEU A 17 -29.34 -26.74 -3.02
N LEU A 18 -29.09 -27.80 -3.79
CA LEU A 18 -27.75 -28.19 -4.27
C LEU A 18 -27.40 -27.62 -5.66
N TRP A 19 -28.26 -26.76 -6.21
CA TRP A 19 -28.09 -26.09 -7.50
C TRP A 19 -28.00 -24.57 -7.37
N LEU A 20 -27.44 -24.06 -6.26
CA LEU A 20 -26.86 -22.73 -6.29
C LEU A 20 -25.55 -22.83 -7.07
N PRO A 21 -25.42 -22.19 -8.25
CA PRO A 21 -24.16 -22.14 -8.95
C PRO A 21 -23.21 -21.29 -8.10
N PHE A 22 -22.39 -21.95 -7.28
CA PHE A 22 -21.10 -21.39 -6.86
C PHE A 22 -20.19 -21.40 -8.10
N GLY A 23 -20.50 -20.53 -9.06
CA GLY A 23 -19.50 -20.14 -10.04
C GLY A 23 -18.44 -19.34 -9.30
N PRO A 24 -17.14 -19.54 -9.53
CA PRO A 24 -16.16 -18.57 -9.09
C PRO A 24 -16.62 -17.23 -9.65
N THR A 25 -16.85 -16.25 -8.78
CA THR A 25 -16.84 -14.85 -9.19
C THR A 25 -15.43 -14.64 -9.71
N LEU A 26 -15.25 -14.78 -11.03
CA LEU A 26 -14.13 -14.16 -11.70
C LEU A 26 -14.29 -12.69 -11.38
N ALA A 27 -13.56 -12.21 -10.38
CA ALA A 27 -13.31 -10.80 -10.23
C ALA A 27 -12.91 -10.34 -11.63
N ALA A 28 -13.65 -9.39 -12.19
CA ALA A 28 -13.31 -8.86 -13.49
C ALA A 28 -11.84 -8.43 -13.38
N ALA A 29 -10.96 -9.06 -14.17
CA ALA A 29 -9.56 -8.65 -14.19
C ALA A 29 -9.57 -7.15 -14.46
N GLN A 30 -8.99 -6.39 -13.55
CA GLN A 30 -8.90 -4.96 -13.70
C GLN A 30 -8.08 -4.72 -14.98
N GLU A 31 -8.62 -4.05 -16.00
CA GLU A 31 -7.85 -3.88 -17.25
C GLU A 31 -6.84 -2.72 -17.17
N THR A 32 -6.84 -1.99 -16.05
CA THR A 32 -6.11 -0.74 -15.86
C THR A 32 -5.39 -0.71 -14.53
N LEU A 33 -4.29 0.03 -14.45
CA LEU A 33 -3.76 0.48 -13.16
C LEU A 33 -4.75 1.50 -12.56
N GLU A 34 -5.23 1.25 -11.35
CA GLU A 34 -6.01 2.22 -10.58
C GLU A 34 -5.13 2.89 -9.52
N ILE A 35 -5.34 4.18 -9.31
CA ILE A 35 -4.59 4.98 -8.35
C ILE A 35 -5.59 5.81 -7.54
N TYR A 36 -5.59 5.57 -6.23
CA TYR A 36 -6.46 6.22 -5.26
C TYR A 36 -5.62 7.18 -4.42
N LEU A 37 -5.81 8.48 -4.65
CA LEU A 37 -5.29 9.52 -3.76
C LEU A 37 -6.26 9.64 -2.58
N VAL A 38 -5.89 9.06 -1.44
CA VAL A 38 -6.77 9.00 -0.28
C VAL A 38 -6.67 10.31 0.48
N ASP A 39 -7.80 11.02 0.63
CA ASP A 39 -7.85 12.24 1.43
C ASP A 39 -7.69 11.88 2.92
N VAL A 40 -6.48 12.03 3.45
CA VAL A 40 -6.16 11.85 4.87
C VAL A 40 -6.13 13.18 5.64
N GLU A 41 -6.73 14.25 5.09
CA GLU A 41 -6.80 15.58 5.71
C GLU A 41 -5.41 16.15 6.11
N GLY A 42 -4.45 16.05 5.18
CA GLY A 42 -3.03 16.34 5.39
C GLY A 42 -2.19 15.07 5.46
N GLY A 43 -0.93 15.12 5.03
CA GLY A 43 -0.08 13.93 4.92
C GLY A 43 -0.20 13.18 3.60
N GLY A 44 0.25 11.91 3.61
CA GLY A 44 0.31 11.05 2.42
C GLY A 44 -0.43 9.73 2.61
N ALA A 45 -1.23 9.34 1.61
CA ALA A 45 -1.75 7.99 1.45
C ALA A 45 -2.21 7.80 -0.01
N THR A 46 -1.50 6.95 -0.76
CA THR A 46 -1.86 6.65 -2.16
C THR A 46 -1.87 5.15 -2.39
N LEU A 47 -3.02 4.59 -2.73
CA LEU A 47 -3.16 3.16 -3.06
C LEU A 47 -3.10 2.99 -4.59
N PHE A 48 -2.20 2.12 -5.03
CA PHE A 48 -2.08 1.64 -6.40
C PHE A 48 -2.62 0.21 -6.45
N VAL A 49 -3.44 -0.09 -7.46
CA VAL A 49 -3.97 -1.44 -7.70
C VAL A 49 -3.73 -1.79 -9.16
N SER A 50 -2.88 -2.79 -9.38
CA SER A 50 -2.53 -3.25 -10.72
C SER A 50 -3.69 -3.96 -11.41
N PRO A 51 -3.60 -4.15 -12.75
CA PRO A 51 -4.52 -5.01 -13.49
C PRO A 51 -4.71 -6.42 -12.88
N GLU A 52 -3.67 -6.95 -12.26
CA GLU A 52 -3.64 -8.29 -11.65
C GLU A 52 -4.06 -8.27 -10.16
N SER A 53 -4.58 -7.14 -9.68
CA SER A 53 -5.03 -6.90 -8.30
C SER A 53 -3.94 -6.93 -7.22
N GLU A 54 -2.67 -6.91 -7.61
CA GLU A 54 -1.54 -6.65 -6.71
C GLU A 54 -1.53 -5.17 -6.31
N THR A 55 -1.23 -4.91 -5.04
CA THR A 55 -1.46 -3.64 -4.36
C THR A 55 -0.18 -3.02 -3.82
N LEU A 56 -0.04 -1.71 -4.03
CA LEU A 56 1.01 -0.91 -3.40
C LEU A 56 0.35 0.25 -2.68
N LEU A 57 0.58 0.37 -1.38
CA LEU A 57 0.23 1.56 -0.61
C LEU A 57 1.49 2.40 -0.37
N ILE A 58 1.45 3.68 -0.75
CA ILE A 58 2.47 4.66 -0.38
C ILE A 58 1.90 5.52 0.73
N ASP A 59 2.51 5.44 1.91
CA ASP A 59 2.14 6.11 3.16
C ASP A 59 0.73 5.76 3.68
N THR A 60 0.49 6.09 4.95
CA THR A 60 -0.69 5.70 5.74
C THR A 60 -1.41 6.88 6.40
N GLY A 61 -0.94 8.11 6.22
CA GLY A 61 -1.53 9.31 6.81
C GLY A 61 -1.13 9.52 8.27
N ASN A 62 -2.04 10.10 9.05
CA ASN A 62 -1.75 10.71 10.35
C ASN A 62 -1.92 9.76 11.52
N GLY A 63 -1.10 9.96 12.55
CA GLY A 63 -1.19 9.23 13.82
C GLY A 63 -2.19 9.84 14.83
N GLY A 64 -2.13 9.34 16.07
CA GLY A 64 -2.93 9.86 17.18
C GLY A 64 -4.45 9.66 16.96
N GLU A 65 -5.25 10.68 17.29
CA GLU A 65 -6.72 10.62 17.15
C GLU A 65 -7.18 10.44 15.68
N ALA A 66 -6.32 10.77 14.71
CA ALA A 66 -6.61 10.65 13.28
C ALA A 66 -6.35 9.25 12.71
N ALA A 67 -5.57 8.39 13.40
CA ALA A 67 -5.17 7.09 12.86
C ALA A 67 -6.35 6.21 12.44
N ALA A 68 -7.38 6.13 13.28
CA ALA A 68 -8.60 5.36 12.96
C ALA A 68 -9.38 5.94 11.77
N ARG A 69 -9.38 7.26 11.60
CA ARG A 69 -9.99 7.93 10.45
C ARG A 69 -9.21 7.58 9.18
N ASP A 70 -7.89 7.71 9.20
CA ASP A 70 -7.05 7.57 8.01
C ASP A 70 -6.94 6.11 7.57
N ALA A 71 -6.73 5.17 8.50
CA ALA A 71 -6.85 3.74 8.21
C ALA A 71 -8.25 3.37 7.68
N GLY A 72 -9.31 3.98 8.23
CA GLY A 72 -10.67 3.79 7.75
C GLY A 72 -10.90 4.27 6.31
N ARG A 73 -10.25 5.37 5.91
CA ARG A 73 -10.31 5.93 4.54
C ARG A 73 -9.48 5.11 3.56
N ILE A 74 -8.29 4.65 3.96
CA ILE A 74 -7.48 3.70 3.17
C ILE A 74 -8.28 2.43 2.91
N ARG A 75 -8.88 1.85 3.95
CA ARG A 75 -9.75 0.68 3.79
C ARG A 75 -10.99 0.96 2.95
N ALA A 76 -11.46 2.22 2.87
CA ALA A 76 -12.55 2.58 1.96
C ALA A 76 -12.10 2.53 0.50
N ALA A 77 -10.90 3.02 0.20
CA ALA A 77 -10.29 2.86 -1.12
C ALA A 77 -10.05 1.39 -1.47
N MET A 78 -9.52 0.59 -0.53
CA MET A 78 -9.34 -0.86 -0.74
C MET A 78 -10.67 -1.56 -1.09
N ARG A 79 -11.75 -1.23 -0.39
CA ARG A 79 -13.09 -1.80 -0.69
C ARG A 79 -13.62 -1.36 -2.04
N ASP A 80 -13.39 -0.12 -2.44
CA ASP A 80 -13.80 0.40 -3.74
C ASP A 80 -13.06 -0.33 -4.88
N ALA A 81 -11.76 -0.56 -4.68
CA ALA A 81 -10.90 -1.32 -5.60
C ALA A 81 -11.08 -2.85 -5.53
N GLY A 82 -11.91 -3.36 -4.61
CA GLY A 82 -12.17 -4.80 -4.47
C GLY A 82 -11.00 -5.62 -3.90
N VAL A 83 -10.02 -4.98 -3.25
CA VAL A 83 -8.84 -5.64 -2.65
C VAL A 83 -8.97 -5.77 -1.13
N THR A 84 -8.32 -6.78 -0.55
CA THR A 84 -8.46 -7.11 0.88
C THR A 84 -7.16 -7.11 1.68
N GLU A 85 -6.04 -6.95 1.00
CA GLU A 85 -4.69 -6.96 1.57
C GLU A 85 -3.83 -5.91 0.87
N ILE A 86 -2.67 -5.64 1.45
CA ILE A 86 -1.64 -4.77 0.89
C ILE A 86 -0.40 -5.62 0.64
N ASP A 87 0.00 -5.77 -0.62
CA ASP A 87 1.16 -6.57 -0.98
C ASP A 87 2.44 -5.82 -0.62
N HIS A 88 2.53 -4.55 -1.01
CA HIS A 88 3.66 -3.68 -0.68
C HIS A 88 3.20 -2.40 0.02
N LEU A 89 3.86 -2.03 1.10
CA LEU A 89 3.69 -0.75 1.78
C LEU A 89 5.00 0.02 1.75
N ILE A 90 5.07 1.09 0.95
CA ILE A 90 6.18 2.04 0.99
C ILE A 90 5.85 3.12 2.01
N THR A 91 6.74 3.33 2.98
CA THR A 91 6.76 4.57 3.76
C THR A 91 7.81 5.48 3.17
N THR A 92 7.39 6.66 2.69
CA THR A 92 8.29 7.60 2.04
C THR A 92 9.35 8.07 3.01
N HIS A 93 8.97 8.56 4.18
CA HIS A 93 9.89 9.00 5.23
C HIS A 93 9.22 9.02 6.62
N TRP A 94 10.02 9.26 7.66
CA TRP A 94 9.59 9.13 9.05
C TRP A 94 8.91 10.38 9.67
N HIS A 95 7.93 10.97 8.97
CA HIS A 95 7.03 11.97 9.55
C HIS A 95 5.64 11.41 9.86
N GLY A 96 5.04 11.91 10.94
CA GLY A 96 3.84 11.32 11.56
C GLY A 96 2.57 11.40 10.72
N ASP A 97 2.57 12.20 9.65
CA ASP A 97 1.55 12.29 8.62
C ASP A 97 1.80 11.36 7.41
N HIS A 98 2.82 10.51 7.49
CA HIS A 98 3.16 9.47 6.52
C HIS A 98 3.02 8.07 7.14
N TYR A 99 3.71 7.76 8.23
CA TYR A 99 3.63 6.44 8.87
C TYR A 99 2.48 6.30 9.90
N GLY A 100 1.78 7.40 10.19
CA GLY A 100 1.06 7.57 11.43
C GLY A 100 -0.09 6.60 11.68
N ALA A 101 -0.81 6.18 10.63
CA ALA A 101 -1.91 5.22 10.76
C ALA A 101 -1.48 3.77 10.52
N MET A 102 -0.19 3.49 10.30
CA MET A 102 0.29 2.17 9.88
C MET A 102 -0.10 1.05 10.86
N VAL A 103 0.11 1.24 12.17
CA VAL A 103 -0.24 0.22 13.18
C VAL A 103 -1.75 -0.02 13.22
N GLU A 104 -2.54 1.05 13.12
CA GLU A 104 -4.00 0.96 13.11
C GLU A 104 -4.49 0.19 11.86
N LEU A 105 -3.90 0.48 10.70
CA LEU A 105 -4.20 -0.21 9.44
C LEU A 105 -3.79 -1.69 9.47
N ALA A 106 -2.56 -1.98 9.90
CA ALA A 106 -2.01 -3.34 9.99
C ALA A 106 -2.80 -4.25 10.94
N SER A 107 -3.48 -3.66 11.94
CA SER A 107 -4.39 -4.42 12.82
C SER A 107 -5.70 -4.87 12.14
N GLN A 108 -6.01 -4.33 10.96
CA GLN A 108 -7.30 -4.51 10.27
C GLN A 108 -7.18 -5.25 8.93
N VAL A 109 -6.03 -5.19 8.27
CA VAL A 109 -5.77 -5.84 6.97
C VAL A 109 -4.36 -6.43 6.94
N PRO A 110 -4.12 -7.55 6.22
CA PRO A 110 -2.77 -8.05 6.01
C PRO A 110 -1.93 -7.05 5.20
N ILE A 111 -0.65 -6.92 5.59
CA ILE A 111 0.38 -6.17 4.89
C ILE A 111 1.59 -7.10 4.79
N HIS A 112 2.04 -7.38 3.57
CA HIS A 112 3.00 -8.48 3.32
C HIS A 112 4.46 -8.04 3.23
N ASP A 113 4.71 -6.84 2.71
CA ASP A 113 6.05 -6.27 2.55
C ASP A 113 6.08 -4.80 2.98
N TYR A 114 6.98 -4.47 3.90
CA TYR A 114 7.24 -3.12 4.36
C TYR A 114 8.52 -2.58 3.71
N ILE A 115 8.41 -1.46 3.01
CA ILE A 115 9.47 -0.87 2.21
C ILE A 115 9.77 0.55 2.70
N ASP A 116 11.04 0.86 2.94
CA ASP A 116 11.47 2.17 3.43
C ASP A 116 12.89 2.57 2.97
N HIS A 117 13.34 3.75 3.39
CA HIS A 117 14.69 4.28 3.13
C HIS A 117 15.70 3.96 4.24
N GLY A 118 15.33 3.12 5.22
CA GLY A 118 16.15 2.74 6.36
C GLY A 118 16.01 3.67 7.56
N GLY A 119 17.14 4.12 8.09
CA GLY A 119 17.20 4.86 9.36
C GLY A 119 16.58 6.26 9.30
N TYR A 120 16.49 6.91 10.45
CA TYR A 120 16.05 8.30 10.61
C TYR A 120 17.24 9.26 10.72
N VAL A 121 17.05 10.52 10.34
CA VAL A 121 18.08 11.57 10.48
C VAL A 121 17.71 12.66 11.49
N GLU A 122 16.43 12.75 11.86
CA GLU A 122 15.93 13.72 12.83
C GLU A 122 15.88 13.14 14.26
N SER A 123 16.20 13.96 15.26
CA SER A 123 16.09 13.57 16.67
C SER A 123 14.66 13.77 17.17
N ASN A 124 13.79 12.82 16.84
CA ASN A 124 12.40 12.78 17.28
C ASN A 124 12.13 11.50 18.07
N GLN A 125 11.94 11.62 19.39
CA GLN A 125 11.77 10.45 20.25
C GLN A 125 10.55 9.60 19.87
N GLY A 126 9.45 10.21 19.41
CA GLY A 126 8.25 9.46 19.01
C GLY A 126 8.49 8.60 17.77
N VAL A 127 9.33 9.08 16.84
CA VAL A 127 9.76 8.31 15.67
C VAL A 127 10.70 7.18 16.10
N ILE A 128 11.67 7.47 16.98
CA ILE A 128 12.60 6.46 17.49
C ILE A 128 11.85 5.33 18.19
N ASP A 129 10.92 5.67 19.09
CA ASP A 129 10.12 4.70 19.82
C ASP A 129 9.24 3.86 18.89
N PHE A 130 8.71 4.47 17.81
CA PHE A 130 7.95 3.76 16.79
C PHE A 130 8.82 2.76 16.02
N LEU A 131 9.97 3.20 15.52
CA LEU A 131 10.89 2.39 14.71
C LEU A 131 11.52 1.24 15.51
N GLU A 132 11.90 1.50 16.77
CA GLU A 132 12.46 0.48 17.66
C GLU A 132 11.38 -0.42 18.30
N GLY A 133 10.10 -0.02 18.22
CA GLY A 133 8.97 -0.72 18.82
C GLY A 133 8.04 -1.30 17.78
N ALA A 134 6.90 -0.63 17.57
CA ALA A 134 5.78 -1.16 16.80
C ALA A 134 6.14 -1.46 15.34
N TYR A 135 6.96 -0.64 14.68
CA TYR A 135 7.35 -0.90 13.30
C TYR A 135 8.21 -2.16 13.18
N ARG A 136 9.17 -2.34 14.10
CA ARG A 136 9.97 -3.57 14.18
C ARG A 136 9.11 -4.81 14.38
N GLU A 137 8.12 -4.76 15.26
CA GLU A 137 7.20 -5.88 15.47
C GLU A 137 6.39 -6.22 14.20
N LEU A 138 5.99 -5.20 13.43
CA LEU A 138 5.26 -5.39 12.18
C LEU A 138 6.15 -6.05 11.11
N TYR A 139 7.32 -5.48 10.84
CA TYR A 139 8.15 -5.98 9.74
C TYR A 139 8.88 -7.28 10.10
N GLU A 140 9.14 -7.59 11.38
CA GLU A 140 9.70 -8.90 11.78
C GLU A 140 8.70 -10.06 11.54
N ALA A 141 7.41 -9.75 11.39
CA ALA A 141 6.35 -10.69 11.06
C ALA A 141 6.03 -10.76 9.55
N ALA A 142 6.71 -9.96 8.73
CA ALA A 142 6.46 -9.77 7.30
C ALA A 142 7.80 -9.67 6.52
N GLU A 143 7.74 -9.30 5.24
CA GLU A 143 8.95 -8.90 4.50
C GLU A 143 9.33 -7.45 4.84
N HIS A 144 10.64 -7.16 4.83
CA HIS A 144 11.19 -5.83 5.07
C HIS A 144 12.28 -5.53 4.05
N THR A 145 12.10 -4.45 3.30
CA THR A 145 13.01 -4.04 2.23
C THR A 145 13.45 -2.59 2.43
N ILE A 146 14.75 -2.37 2.60
CA ILE A 146 15.36 -1.04 2.51
C ILE A 146 15.78 -0.83 1.05
N VAL A 147 15.18 0.14 0.37
CA VAL A 147 15.41 0.36 -1.06
C VAL A 147 16.49 1.40 -1.35
N GLU A 148 17.19 1.22 -2.47
CA GLU A 148 18.16 2.16 -3.03
C GLU A 148 17.69 2.68 -4.41
N PRO A 149 18.15 3.87 -4.86
CA PRO A 149 17.79 4.37 -6.18
C PRO A 149 18.22 3.40 -7.30
N GLY A 150 17.24 2.99 -8.12
CA GLY A 150 17.42 2.05 -9.21
C GLY A 150 16.95 0.63 -8.89
N ASP A 151 16.58 0.36 -7.65
CA ASP A 151 15.76 -0.80 -7.31
C ASP A 151 14.40 -0.72 -8.01
N TRP A 152 13.75 -1.87 -8.16
CA TRP A 152 12.46 -1.97 -8.80
C TRP A 152 11.58 -3.00 -8.13
N LEU A 153 10.28 -2.77 -8.19
CA LEU A 153 9.24 -3.70 -7.77
C LEU A 153 8.30 -3.97 -8.93
N ARG A 154 7.78 -5.18 -9.00
CA ARG A 154 6.74 -5.57 -9.97
C ARG A 154 5.40 -5.49 -9.26
N LEU A 155 4.46 -4.78 -9.86
CA LEU A 155 3.09 -4.68 -9.41
C LEU A 155 2.15 -5.17 -10.51
N GLY A 156 1.92 -6.48 -10.58
CA GLY A 156 0.89 -7.10 -11.42
C GLY A 156 1.00 -6.71 -12.89
N GLY A 157 2.22 -6.76 -13.43
CA GLY A 157 2.55 -6.33 -14.79
C GLY A 157 3.01 -4.87 -14.94
N VAL A 158 2.99 -4.07 -13.87
CA VAL A 158 3.54 -2.70 -13.83
C VAL A 158 4.94 -2.72 -13.20
N ASP A 159 5.93 -2.15 -13.89
CA ASP A 159 7.27 -1.94 -13.32
C ASP A 159 7.32 -0.59 -12.58
N ILE A 160 7.68 -0.61 -11.30
CA ILE A 160 7.91 0.57 -10.49
C ILE A 160 9.40 0.64 -10.20
N THR A 161 10.03 1.79 -10.48
CA THR A 161 11.45 2.05 -10.24
C THR A 161 11.59 3.06 -9.12
N ILE A 162 12.44 2.76 -8.15
CA ILE A 162 12.81 3.70 -7.08
C ILE A 162 13.77 4.73 -7.66
N MET A 163 13.35 5.99 -7.66
CA MET A 163 14.07 7.12 -8.22
C MET A 163 14.93 7.82 -7.16
N ALA A 164 14.49 7.82 -5.91
CA ALA A 164 15.20 8.39 -4.77
C ALA A 164 15.00 7.56 -3.50
N SER A 165 16.00 7.55 -2.63
CA SER A 165 15.93 6.95 -1.29
C SER A 165 17.15 7.40 -0.49
N ALA A 166 16.98 7.65 0.81
CA ALA A 166 18.07 7.98 1.74
C ALA A 166 18.97 9.12 1.23
N LYS A 167 18.34 10.16 0.67
CA LYS A 167 18.98 11.37 0.09
C LYS A 167 19.78 11.15 -1.20
N GLU A 168 19.83 9.93 -1.69
CA GLU A 168 20.41 9.61 -2.98
C GLU A 168 19.33 9.65 -4.07
N VAL A 169 19.73 10.01 -5.28
CA VAL A 169 18.86 10.04 -6.47
C VAL A 169 19.47 9.21 -7.57
N LEU A 170 18.63 8.61 -8.40
CA LEU A 170 19.06 7.78 -9.52
C LEU A 170 20.03 8.56 -10.42
N ASN A 171 21.27 8.11 -10.46
CA ASN A 171 22.36 8.80 -11.15
C ASN A 171 22.48 8.46 -12.65
N ARG A 172 21.51 7.70 -13.18
CA ARG A 172 21.44 7.26 -14.57
C ARG A 172 20.06 7.54 -15.16
N PRO A 173 19.96 7.83 -16.47
CA PRO A 173 18.67 7.96 -17.13
C PRO A 173 17.83 6.68 -17.02
N VAL A 174 16.53 6.84 -16.78
CA VAL A 174 15.54 5.79 -17.03
C VAL A 174 15.41 5.53 -18.54
N LEU A 175 14.92 4.34 -18.93
CA LEU A 175 14.74 3.99 -20.33
C LEU A 175 13.80 4.99 -21.02
N GLY A 176 14.25 5.58 -22.12
CA GLY A 176 13.49 6.62 -22.83
C GLY A 176 13.52 8.02 -22.20
N GLY A 177 14.21 8.19 -21.07
CA GLY A 177 14.37 9.47 -20.36
C GLY A 177 15.77 10.11 -20.49
N GLY A 178 16.05 11.08 -19.62
CA GLY A 178 17.38 11.72 -19.47
C GLY A 178 17.65 12.92 -20.39
N GLN A 179 16.72 13.28 -21.26
CA GLN A 179 16.84 14.51 -22.04
C GLN A 179 16.75 15.73 -21.12
N ARG A 180 17.59 16.75 -21.37
CA ARG A 180 17.52 18.00 -20.61
C ARG A 180 16.14 18.63 -20.81
N ASN A 181 15.44 18.90 -19.72
CA ASN A 181 14.18 19.64 -19.77
C ASN A 181 14.47 21.11 -20.15
N PRO A 182 14.06 21.60 -21.34
CA PRO A 182 14.35 22.96 -21.77
C PRO A 182 13.67 24.01 -20.86
N TYR A 183 12.59 23.64 -20.16
CA TYR A 183 11.87 24.51 -19.24
C TYR A 183 12.59 24.69 -17.90
N CYS A 184 13.60 23.86 -17.58
CA CYS A 184 14.40 23.98 -16.36
C CYS A 184 15.68 24.82 -16.57
N GLY A 185 15.78 25.55 -17.69
CA GLY A 185 16.98 26.31 -18.06
C GLY A 185 17.42 27.35 -17.03
N ASP A 186 16.44 27.97 -16.36
CA ASP A 186 16.63 29.03 -15.38
C ASP A 186 16.35 28.55 -13.95
N PHE A 187 16.32 27.24 -13.71
CA PHE A 187 16.13 26.68 -12.38
C PHE A 187 17.29 27.08 -11.47
N ILE A 188 16.95 27.68 -10.33
CA ILE A 188 17.90 27.97 -9.25
C ILE A 188 17.74 26.88 -8.21
N GLN A 189 18.81 26.11 -8.01
CA GLN A 189 18.84 25.08 -6.98
C GLN A 189 18.59 25.70 -5.60
N GLN A 190 17.64 25.14 -4.87
CA GLN A 190 17.37 25.53 -3.49
C GLN A 190 18.50 25.05 -2.57
N SER A 191 18.56 25.60 -1.35
CA SER A 191 19.43 25.05 -0.32
C SER A 191 19.09 23.58 -0.09
N GLU A 192 20.12 22.75 0.07
CA GLU A 192 19.95 21.34 0.34
C GLU A 192 19.17 21.11 1.63
N ASP A 193 18.12 20.30 1.54
CA ASP A 193 17.41 19.80 2.71
C ASP A 193 18.23 18.65 3.32
N ASN A 194 18.40 18.72 4.63
CA ASN A 194 19.12 17.72 5.42
C ASN A 194 18.23 17.07 6.48
N GLY A 195 16.94 17.41 6.49
CA GLY A 195 15.93 16.78 7.34
C GLY A 195 15.40 15.49 6.72
N GLU A 196 14.36 14.98 7.37
CA GLU A 196 13.75 13.68 7.05
C GLU A 196 13.07 13.68 5.67
N ASN A 197 12.51 14.82 5.24
CA ASN A 197 11.92 14.97 3.90
C ASN A 197 12.89 14.58 2.78
N ALA A 198 14.18 14.93 2.94
CA ALA A 198 15.21 14.63 1.95
C ALA A 198 15.55 13.14 1.87
N GLN A 199 15.17 12.35 2.87
CA GLN A 199 15.41 10.89 2.89
C GLN A 199 14.37 10.11 2.09
N SER A 200 13.30 10.78 1.62
CA SER A 200 12.11 10.13 1.06
C SER A 200 12.41 9.08 0.00
N VAL A 201 11.76 7.93 0.11
CA VAL A 201 11.57 7.01 -1.02
C VAL A 201 10.70 7.72 -2.07
N GLY A 202 11.15 7.77 -3.32
CA GLY A 202 10.44 8.43 -4.42
C GLY A 202 10.76 7.85 -5.78
#